data_AF-A0A3S1PPL4-F1
#
_entry.id   AF-A0A3S1PPL4-F1
#
_cell.length_a   1.000
_cell.length_b   1.000
_cell.length_c   1.000
_cell.angle_alpha   90.00
_cell.angle_beta   90.00
_cell.angle_gamma   90.00
#
_symmetry.space_group_name_H-M   'P 1'
#
loop_
_entity.id
_entity.type
_entity.pdbx_description
1 polymer ?
#
loop_
_entity_poly.entity_id
_entity_poly.type
_entity_poly.pdbx_seq_one_letter_code
_entity_poly.pdbx_strand_id
1 'polypeptide(L)'
;MTVVLSFQTPAGPVSATIRRVLAAGYTGRTRHLVEAHIEELKEIGIPAPPHVPMLFPIIPGLLSQSTETQVLGSDTSPEVEYVVFRQGGRDYV
;
A
#
# COMPACT_ATOMS: atom_id res chain seq x y z
N MET A 1 -18.37 2.72 -2.11
CA MET A 1 -17.97 1.92 -3.28
C MET A 1 -17.22 0.69 -2.78
N THR A 2 -17.40 -0.47 -3.41
CA THR A 2 -16.77 -1.74 -3.00
C THR A 2 -16.19 -2.40 -4.23
N VAL A 3 -14.98 -2.93 -4.13
CA VAL A 3 -14.29 -3.67 -5.20
C VAL A 3 -14.08 -5.11 -4.74
N VAL A 4 -14.25 -6.05 -5.66
CA VAL A 4 -13.92 -7.46 -5.43
C VAL A 4 -12.62 -7.75 -6.15
N LEU A 5 -11.60 -8.17 -5.39
CA LEU A 5 -10.34 -8.66 -5.93
C LEU A 5 -10.32 -10.18 -5.88
N SER A 6 -9.66 -10.82 -6.84
CA SER A 6 -9.51 -12.26 -6.93
C SER A 6 -8.04 -12.65 -6.91
N PHE A 7 -7.64 -13.50 -5.97
CA PHE A 7 -6.27 -13.94 -5.78
C PHE A 7 -6.17 -15.45 -5.97
N GLN A 8 -5.10 -15.92 -6.61
CA GLN A 8 -4.77 -17.33 -6.64
C GLN A 8 -3.83 -17.64 -5.48
N THR A 9 -4.18 -18.63 -4.67
CA THR A 9 -3.35 -19.07 -3.53
C THR A 9 -3.10 -20.58 -3.60
N PRO A 10 -2.12 -21.11 -2.86
CA PRO A 10 -1.90 -22.56 -2.78
C PRO A 10 -3.12 -23.35 -2.27
N ALA A 11 -3.99 -22.70 -1.49
CA ALA A 11 -5.22 -23.32 -0.97
C ALA A 11 -6.43 -23.18 -1.92
N GLY A 12 -6.22 -22.58 -3.09
CA GLY A 12 -7.27 -22.26 -4.07
C GLY A 12 -7.53 -20.76 -4.21
N PRO A 13 -8.49 -20.38 -5.07
CA PRO A 13 -8.82 -18.98 -5.31
C PRO A 13 -9.49 -18.33 -4.10
N VAL A 14 -9.17 -17.07 -3.84
CA VAL A 14 -9.75 -16.24 -2.78
C VAL A 14 -10.33 -14.97 -3.40
N SER A 15 -11.62 -14.72 -3.19
CA SER A 15 -12.26 -13.45 -3.55
C SER A 15 -12.42 -12.57 -2.32
N ALA A 16 -11.82 -11.38 -2.35
CA ALA A 16 -11.83 -10.44 -1.24
C ALA A 16 -12.70 -9.22 -1.58
N THR A 17 -13.68 -8.92 -0.74
CA THR A 17 -14.54 -7.74 -0.88
C THR A 17 -13.94 -6.57 -0.12
N ILE A 18 -13.31 -5.63 -0.84
CA ILE A 18 -12.57 -4.52 -0.26
C ILE A 18 -13.48 -3.29 -0.12
N ARG A 19 -13.61 -2.81 1.12
CA ARG A 19 -14.44 -1.65 1.48
C ARG A 19 -13.62 -0.43 1.90
N ARG A 20 -12.37 -0.64 2.32
CA ARG A 20 -11.43 0.39 2.77
C ARG A 20 -10.03 0.00 2.34
N VAL A 21 -9.25 0.97 1.92
CA VAL A 21 -7.86 0.82 1.49
C VAL A 21 -7.06 1.92 2.18
N LEU A 22 -5.91 1.55 2.73
CA LEU A 22 -4.95 2.47 3.33
C LEU A 22 -3.59 2.13 2.73
N ALA A 23 -2.86 3.12 2.23
CA ALA A 23 -1.42 3.01 2.04
C ALA A 23 -0.71 3.40 3.34
N ALA A 24 0.39 2.74 3.66
CA ALA A 24 1.14 2.93 4.89
C ALA A 24 2.57 3.39 4.58
N GLY A 25 2.77 4.70 4.58
CA GLY A 25 4.08 5.31 4.41
C GLY A 25 4.91 5.21 5.69
N TYR A 26 6.24 5.33 5.53
CA TYR A 26 7.21 5.23 6.62
C TYR A 26 7.04 3.92 7.42
N THR A 27 6.76 2.83 6.72
CA THR A 27 6.75 1.48 7.29
C THR A 27 8.13 0.84 7.11
N GLY A 28 8.45 -0.13 7.97
CA GLY A 28 9.73 -0.81 7.89
C GLY A 28 9.81 -1.96 8.89
N ARG A 29 10.76 -2.87 8.65
CA ARG A 29 10.98 -4.03 9.51
C ARG A 29 11.37 -3.63 10.93
N THR A 30 12.13 -2.56 11.07
CA THR A 30 12.57 -2.03 12.36
C THR A 30 12.42 -0.52 12.38
N ARG A 31 12.19 0.02 13.58
CA ARG A 31 12.06 1.46 13.78
C ARG A 31 13.31 2.23 13.36
N HIS A 32 14.50 1.68 13.62
CA HIS A 32 15.77 2.30 13.20
C HIS A 32 15.86 2.48 11.68
N LEU A 33 15.41 1.50 10.89
CA LEU A 33 15.44 1.62 9.42
C LEU A 33 14.51 2.73 8.92
N VAL A 34 13.34 2.88 9.55
CA VAL A 34 12.41 3.96 9.24
C VAL A 34 12.98 5.32 9.62
N GLU A 35 13.63 5.43 10.79
CA GLU A 35 14.28 6.66 11.25
C GLU A 35 15.45 7.07 10.35
N ALA A 36 16.28 6.12 9.90
CA ALA A 36 17.35 6.39 8.94
C ALA A 36 16.79 6.92 7.61
N HIS A 37 15.72 6.30 7.09
CA HIS A 37 15.07 6.76 5.86
C HIS A 37 14.46 8.17 6.01
N ILE A 38 13.87 8.49 7.16
CA ILE A 38 13.40 9.85 7.45
C ILE A 38 14.56 10.85 7.40
N GLU A 39 15.75 10.48 7.91
CA GLU A 39 16.91 11.36 7.89
C GLU A 39 17.45 11.59 6.47
N GLU A 40 17.55 10.53 5.65
CA GLU A 40 17.88 10.62 4.22
C GLU A 40 16.96 11.60 3.48
N LEU A 41 15.65 11.53 3.74
CA LEU A 41 14.66 12.42 3.13
C LEU A 41 14.79 13.88 3.61
N LYS A 42 15.17 14.11 4.86
CA LYS A 42 15.43 15.47 5.36
C LYS A 42 16.61 16.13 4.66
N GLU A 43 17.66 15.36 4.31
CA GLU A 43 18.83 15.90 3.60
C GLU A 43 18.46 16.52 2.24
N ILE A 44 17.40 16.01 1.60
CA ILE A 44 16.85 16.56 0.35
C ILE A 44 15.66 17.52 0.56
N GLY A 45 15.43 17.96 1.79
CA GLY A 45 14.42 18.96 2.15
C GLY A 45 13.00 18.43 2.34
N ILE A 46 12.80 17.11 2.44
CA ILE A 46 11.50 16.51 2.70
C ILE A 46 11.28 16.44 4.23
N PRO A 47 10.21 17.03 4.78
CA PRO A 47 9.98 17.05 6.21
C PRO A 47 9.60 15.67 6.75
N ALA A 48 9.96 15.41 8.01
CA ALA A 48 9.53 14.20 8.71
C ALA A 48 7.99 14.13 8.84
N PRO A 49 7.40 12.94 8.81
CA PRO A 49 5.96 12.78 8.95
C PRO A 49 5.51 13.11 10.39
N PRO A 50 4.27 13.58 10.58
CA PRO A 50 3.72 13.86 11.91
C PRO A 50 3.50 12.59 12.76
N HIS A 51 3.33 11.44 12.11
CA HIS A 51 3.14 10.14 12.75
C HIS A 51 3.82 9.05 11.93
N VAL A 52 4.30 8.01 12.62
CA VAL A 52 4.91 6.82 12.02
C VAL A 52 4.18 5.58 12.58
N PRO A 53 3.58 4.72 11.72
CA PRO A 53 3.46 4.87 10.27
C PRO A 53 2.46 5.97 9.89
N MET A 54 2.59 6.48 8.67
CA MET A 54 1.67 7.47 8.10
C MET A 54 0.62 6.75 7.25
N LEU A 55 -0.66 6.87 7.61
CA LEU A 55 -1.75 6.17 6.91
C LEU A 55 -2.48 7.11 5.96
N PHE A 56 -2.53 6.73 4.69
CA PHE A 56 -3.19 7.47 3.63
C PHE A 56 -4.41 6.70 3.11
N PRO A 57 -5.64 7.18 3.33
CA PRO A 57 -6.82 6.55 2.76
C PRO A 57 -6.83 6.63 1.24
N ILE A 58 -7.11 5.50 0.60
CA ILE A 58 -7.26 5.40 -0.85
C ILE A 58 -8.73 5.06 -1.16
N ILE A 59 -9.24 5.63 -2.25
CA ILE A 59 -10.58 5.31 -2.75
C ILE A 59 -10.56 3.85 -3.25
N PRO A 60 -11.38 2.93 -2.70
CA PRO A 60 -11.34 1.51 -3.10
C PRO A 60 -11.54 1.27 -4.59
N GLY A 61 -12.26 2.16 -5.28
CA GLY A 61 -12.48 2.10 -6.73
C GLY A 61 -11.22 2.30 -7.59
N LEU A 62 -10.10 2.74 -7.00
CA LEU A 62 -8.81 2.84 -7.67
C LEU A 62 -8.02 1.53 -7.67
N LEU A 63 -8.48 0.52 -6.91
CA LEU A 63 -7.86 -0.81 -6.95
C LEU A 63 -8.13 -1.47 -8.30
N SER A 64 -7.09 -2.06 -8.87
CA SER A 64 -7.14 -2.79 -10.13
C SER A 64 -6.21 -4.00 -10.09
N GLN A 65 -6.57 -5.06 -10.83
CA GLN A 65 -5.69 -6.20 -11.13
C GLN A 65 -5.40 -6.30 -12.63
N SER A 66 -5.62 -5.20 -13.37
CA SER A 66 -5.23 -5.11 -14.78
C SER A 66 -3.71 -5.21 -14.94
N THR A 67 -3.27 -5.73 -16.08
CA THR A 67 -1.83 -5.82 -16.43
C THR A 67 -1.20 -4.48 -16.78
N GLU A 68 -2.02 -3.45 -16.97
CA GLU A 68 -1.61 -2.10 -17.34
C GLU A 68 -2.43 -1.07 -16.56
N THR A 69 -1.81 0.08 -16.26
CA THR A 69 -2.48 1.22 -15.61
C THR A 69 -2.11 2.52 -16.32
N GLN A 70 -3.07 3.44 -16.36
CA GLN A 70 -2.85 4.78 -16.85
C GLN A 70 -2.34 5.66 -15.71
N VAL A 71 -1.39 6.54 -16.03
CA VAL A 71 -0.84 7.53 -15.10
C VAL A 71 -0.98 8.93 -15.70
N LEU A 72 -0.96 9.95 -14.85
CA LEU A 72 -1.22 11.32 -15.28
C LEU A 72 -0.12 11.87 -16.22
N GLY A 73 1.12 11.47 -16.01
CA GLY A 73 2.27 11.96 -16.79
C GLY A 73 3.60 11.35 -16.32
N SER A 74 4.69 11.86 -16.86
CA SER A 74 6.07 11.36 -16.61
C SER A 74 6.53 11.49 -15.17
N ASP A 75 5.94 12.41 -14.40
CA ASP A 75 6.31 12.68 -13.01
C ASP A 75 5.62 11.72 -12.02
N THR A 76 5.29 10.51 -12.48
CA THR A 76 4.70 9.45 -11.67
C THR A 76 5.77 8.43 -11.32
N SER A 77 5.96 8.16 -10.04
CA SER A 77 6.89 7.13 -9.56
C SER A 77 6.13 5.85 -9.17
N PRO A 78 6.53 4.67 -9.69
CA PRO A 78 5.95 3.41 -9.25
C PRO A 78 6.53 3.00 -7.88
N GLU A 79 5.69 2.46 -7.02
CA GLU A 79 6.08 1.87 -5.74
C GLU A 79 5.56 0.43 -5.65
N VAL A 80 6.45 -0.50 -5.29
CA VAL A 80 6.10 -1.90 -5.09
C VAL A 80 5.97 -2.15 -3.59
N GLU A 81 4.76 -2.49 -3.15
CA GLU A 81 4.44 -2.67 -1.74
C GLU A 81 3.81 -4.05 -1.48
N TYR A 82 3.96 -4.52 -0.24
CA TYR A 82 3.17 -5.64 0.25
C TYR A 82 1.73 -5.19 0.50
N VAL A 83 0.77 -5.99 0.06
CA VAL A 83 -0.66 -5.73 0.30
C VAL A 83 -1.16 -6.73 1.33
N VAL A 84 -1.56 -6.24 2.50
CA VAL A 84 -2.21 -7.06 3.52
C VAL A 84 -3.72 -6.85 3.46
N PHE A 85 -4.47 -7.94 3.35
CA PHE A 85 -5.94 -7.89 3.39
C PHE A 85 -6.53 -9.02 4.22
N ARG A 86 -7.72 -8.78 4.76
CA ARG A 86 -8.45 -9.77 5.57
C ARG A 86 -9.67 -10.29 4.81
N GLN A 87 -9.79 -11.60 4.70
CA GLN A 87 -10.95 -12.27 4.10
C GLN A 87 -11.30 -13.51 4.93
N GLY A 88 -12.59 -13.68 5.28
CA GLY A 88 -13.06 -14.87 6.02
C GLY A 88 -12.35 -15.10 7.37
N GLY A 89 -11.95 -14.03 8.06
CA GLY A 89 -11.24 -14.12 9.34
C GLY A 89 -9.75 -14.47 9.24
N ARG A 90 -9.19 -14.54 8.02
CA ARG A 90 -7.77 -14.80 7.76
C ARG A 90 -7.10 -13.57 7.15
N ASP A 91 -5.84 -13.36 7.53
CA ASP A 91 -4.97 -12.35 6.93
C ASP A 91 -4.16 -12.96 5.79
N TYR A 92 -4.06 -12.22 4.70
CA TYR A 92 -3.32 -12.56 3.50
C TYR A 92 -2.29 -11.46 3.23
N VAL A 93 -1.12 -11.85 2.73
CA VAL A 93 -0.06 -10.99 2.20
C VAL A 93 0.38 -11.50 0.84
#